data_AF-A0A8H5JS22-F1
#
_entry.id   AF-A0A8H5JS22-F1
#
_cell.length_a   1.000
_cell.length_b   1.000
_cell.length_c   1.000
_cell.angle_alpha   90.00
_cell.angle_beta   90.00
_cell.angle_gamma   90.00
#
_symmetry.space_group_name_H-M   'P 1'
#
loop_
_entity.id
_entity.type
_entity.pdbx_description
1 polymer ?
#
loop_
_entity_poly.entity_id
_entity_poly.type
_entity_poly.pdbx_seq_one_letter_code
_entity_poly.pdbx_strand_id
1 'polypeptide(L)'
;MAKVPDDNKIHTVILTLRGSGLASFEAKSNLFKARVEANNPKRFIVIAWCIEYADTTPVGQPRGHTLVTLRKKDLEDLEWSRFEKGVFLDYYGLITVKTYLKRVAWAIDIKHSMASFPGTGDELMKFQYTLYVTMLVVAALGPPKWK
;
A
#
# COMPACT_ATOMS: atom_id res chain seq x y z
N MET A 1 4.11 -20.90 4.79
CA MET A 1 4.19 -19.94 3.66
C MET A 1 5.61 -19.76 3.11
N ALA A 2 6.68 -20.02 3.88
CA ALA A 2 8.07 -19.86 3.45
C ALA A 2 8.49 -20.65 2.19
N LYS A 3 7.91 -21.84 1.94
CA LYS A 3 8.25 -22.68 0.78
C LYS A 3 7.96 -22.02 -0.58
N VAL A 4 6.80 -21.37 -0.74
CA VAL A 4 6.38 -20.87 -2.07
C VAL A 4 7.35 -19.84 -2.65
N PRO A 5 7.79 -18.79 -1.91
CA PRO A 5 8.80 -17.87 -2.41
C PRO A 5 10.13 -18.52 -2.79
N ASP A 6 10.59 -19.49 -1.98
CA ASP A 6 11.87 -20.18 -2.21
C ASP A 6 11.81 -21.13 -3.41
N ASP A 7 10.79 -21.98 -3.47
CA ASP A 7 10.58 -22.96 -4.54
C ASP A 7 10.48 -22.28 -5.91
N ASN A 8 9.91 -21.07 -5.95
CA ASN A 8 9.72 -20.30 -7.18
C ASN A 8 10.80 -19.21 -7.39
N LYS A 9 11.82 -19.14 -6.53
CA LYS A 9 12.92 -18.15 -6.60
C LYS A 9 12.40 -16.70 -6.71
N ILE A 10 11.36 -16.39 -5.94
CA ILE A 10 10.72 -15.07 -5.97
C ILE A 10 11.62 -14.04 -5.28
N HIS A 11 12.37 -13.27 -6.06
CA HIS A 11 13.29 -12.27 -5.50
C HIS A 11 12.56 -11.08 -4.82
N THR A 12 11.49 -10.58 -5.44
CA THR A 12 10.77 -9.37 -5.01
C THR A 12 9.28 -9.64 -4.90
N VAL A 13 8.65 -9.19 -3.82
CA VAL A 13 7.20 -9.23 -3.64
C VAL A 13 6.62 -7.83 -3.64
N ILE A 14 5.58 -7.61 -4.46
CA ILE A 14 4.77 -6.38 -4.46
C ILE A 14 3.47 -6.66 -3.71
N LEU A 15 3.36 -6.11 -2.51
CA LEU A 15 2.25 -6.32 -1.60
C LEU A 15 1.13 -5.31 -1.85
N THR A 16 0.12 -5.75 -2.61
CA THR A 16 -1.04 -4.93 -3.00
C THR A 16 -2.32 -5.30 -2.23
N LEU A 17 -2.22 -6.12 -1.17
CA LEU A 17 -3.39 -6.53 -0.38
C LEU A 17 -4.14 -5.33 0.20
N ARG A 18 -5.46 -5.29 -0.03
CA ARG A 18 -6.37 -4.29 0.53
C ARG A 18 -6.30 -4.32 2.05
N GLY A 19 -6.13 -3.16 2.68
CA GLY A 19 -6.13 -3.04 4.14
C GLY A 19 -7.55 -2.93 4.71
N SER A 20 -8.38 -3.96 4.53
CA SER A 20 -9.71 -4.02 5.14
C SER A 20 -9.71 -5.04 6.29
N GLY A 21 -9.67 -4.54 7.53
CA GLY A 21 -9.75 -5.35 8.75
C GLY A 21 -8.43 -5.94 9.26
N LEU A 22 -8.44 -6.40 10.51
CA LEU A 22 -7.28 -6.96 11.22
C LEU A 22 -6.65 -8.15 10.49
N ALA A 23 -7.46 -9.06 9.96
CA ALA A 23 -6.97 -10.23 9.21
C ALA A 23 -6.08 -9.85 8.02
N SER A 24 -6.39 -8.74 7.33
CA SER A 24 -5.55 -8.26 6.23
C SER A 24 -4.19 -7.77 6.72
N PHE A 25 -4.13 -7.11 7.88
CA PHE A 25 -2.86 -6.65 8.48
C PHE A 25 -2.04 -7.81 9.02
N GLU A 26 -2.69 -8.78 9.66
CA GLU A 26 -2.03 -10.00 10.13
C GLU A 26 -1.47 -10.83 8.98
N ALA A 27 -2.20 -10.97 7.87
CA ALA A 27 -1.71 -11.67 6.68
C ALA A 27 -0.42 -11.04 6.14
N LYS A 28 -0.35 -9.69 6.10
CA LYS A 28 0.85 -8.95 5.69
C LYS A 28 2.01 -9.20 6.66
N SER A 29 1.76 -9.07 7.97
CA SER A 29 2.79 -9.30 8.99
C SER A 29 3.29 -10.75 8.98
N ASN A 30 2.41 -11.72 8.75
CA ASN A 30 2.79 -13.14 8.66
C ASN A 30 3.66 -13.42 7.43
N LEU A 31 3.45 -12.70 6.31
CA LEU A 31 4.33 -12.80 5.15
C LEU A 31 5.75 -12.32 5.45
N PHE A 32 5.89 -11.23 6.22
CA PHE A 32 7.21 -10.75 6.66
C PHE A 32 7.85 -11.69 7.67
N LYS A 33 7.08 -12.22 8.64
CA LYS A 33 7.60 -13.23 9.57
C LYS A 33 8.07 -14.49 8.84
N ALA A 34 7.34 -14.95 7.83
CA ALA A 34 7.73 -16.09 7.02
C ALA A 34 9.03 -15.84 6.23
N ARG A 35 9.37 -14.57 5.94
CA ARG A 35 10.66 -14.22 5.34
C ARG A 35 11.84 -14.46 6.29
N VAL A 36 11.66 -14.39 7.61
CA VAL A 36 12.73 -14.69 8.57
C VAL A 36 13.23 -16.13 8.38
N GLU A 37 12.32 -17.06 8.07
CA GLU A 37 12.62 -18.48 7.88
C GLU A 37 12.96 -18.86 6.43
N ALA A 38 12.80 -17.93 5.48
CA ALA A 38 12.95 -18.18 4.05
C ALA A 38 14.17 -17.46 3.47
N ASN A 39 14.81 -18.03 2.46
CA ASN A 39 15.89 -17.35 1.75
C ASN A 39 15.37 -16.19 0.88
N ASN A 40 14.13 -16.29 0.40
CA ASN A 40 13.44 -15.32 -0.42
C ASN A 40 12.10 -14.90 0.20
N PRO A 41 11.56 -13.72 -0.18
CA PRO A 41 12.10 -12.71 -1.11
C PRO A 41 13.11 -11.77 -0.46
N LYS A 42 14.09 -11.29 -1.23
CA LYS A 42 15.06 -10.28 -0.76
C LYS A 42 14.47 -8.87 -0.67
N ARG A 43 13.34 -8.63 -1.36
CA ARG A 43 12.72 -7.30 -1.50
C ARG A 43 11.21 -7.30 -1.29
N PHE A 44 10.70 -6.25 -0.64
CA PHE A 44 9.26 -5.98 -0.54
C PHE A 44 8.87 -4.54 -0.93
N ILE A 45 7.92 -4.41 -1.85
CA ILE A 45 7.19 -3.15 -2.04
C ILE A 45 5.85 -3.26 -1.31
N VAL A 46 5.58 -2.34 -0.40
CA VAL A 46 4.32 -2.28 0.33
C VAL A 46 3.48 -1.11 -0.16
N ILE A 47 2.32 -1.39 -0.73
CA ILE A 47 1.37 -0.34 -1.13
C ILE A 47 0.41 -0.08 0.03
N ALA A 48 0.48 1.12 0.61
CA ALA A 48 -0.48 1.58 1.61
C ALA A 48 -1.70 2.17 0.89
N TRP A 49 -2.88 1.61 1.15
CA TRP A 49 -4.08 1.89 0.35
C TRP A 49 -4.78 3.23 0.65
N CYS A 50 -4.14 4.18 1.33
CA CYS A 50 -4.79 5.41 1.76
C CYS A 50 -3.80 6.54 2.06
N ILE A 51 -4.28 7.60 2.71
CA ILE A 51 -3.45 8.62 3.36
C ILE A 51 -2.72 8.03 4.56
N GLU A 52 -1.65 8.68 5.00
CA GLU A 52 -1.03 8.39 6.28
C GLU A 52 -1.98 8.80 7.40
N TYR A 53 -2.10 7.95 8.43
CA TYR A 53 -2.92 8.22 9.60
C TYR A 53 -1.99 8.29 10.80
N ALA A 54 -2.29 9.19 11.73
CA ALA A 54 -1.63 9.16 13.03
C ALA A 54 -1.88 7.80 13.69
N ASP A 55 -0.82 7.21 14.24
CA ASP A 55 -0.85 5.93 14.94
C ASP A 55 -1.75 5.96 16.19
N THR A 56 -2.18 7.14 16.63
CA THR A 56 -3.14 7.33 17.72
C THR A 56 -4.60 7.13 17.30
N THR A 57 -4.89 7.06 16.00
CA THR A 57 -6.26 6.90 15.50
C THR A 57 -6.65 5.42 15.39
N PRO A 58 -7.95 5.06 15.53
CA PRO A 58 -8.41 3.67 15.34
C PRO A 58 -8.07 3.08 13.97
N VAL A 59 -7.86 3.95 12.98
CA VAL A 59 -7.53 3.59 11.61
C VAL A 59 -6.01 3.48 11.39
N GLY A 60 -5.21 4.26 12.13
CA GLY A 60 -3.74 4.25 12.09
C GLY A 60 -3.11 3.11 12.88
N GLN A 61 -3.60 2.84 14.10
CA GLN A 61 -3.10 1.76 14.97
C GLN A 61 -2.87 0.42 14.25
N PRO A 62 -3.87 -0.19 13.59
CA PRO A 62 -3.68 -1.48 12.93
C PRO A 62 -2.74 -1.41 11.71
N ARG A 63 -2.55 -0.23 11.10
CA ARG A 63 -1.62 -0.02 9.98
C ARG A 63 -0.17 0.11 10.45
N GLY A 64 0.04 0.65 11.65
CA GLY A 64 1.35 0.68 12.30
C GLY A 64 1.93 -0.72 12.54
N HIS A 65 1.08 -1.72 12.80
CA HIS A 65 1.52 -3.11 13.09
C HIS A 65 2.39 -3.72 11.98
N THR A 66 2.04 -3.44 10.72
CA THR A 66 2.78 -3.91 9.54
C THR A 66 4.17 -3.28 9.46
N LEU A 67 4.30 -1.98 9.79
CA LEU A 67 5.60 -1.30 9.86
C LEU A 67 6.46 -1.79 11.02
N VAL A 68 5.85 -1.97 12.21
CA VAL A 68 6.57 -2.49 13.38
C VAL A 68 7.17 -3.87 13.06
N THR A 69 6.43 -4.69 12.32
CA THR A 69 6.94 -5.99 11.88
C THR A 69 8.13 -5.85 10.93
N LEU A 70 8.05 -4.97 9.91
CA LEU A 70 9.15 -4.74 8.97
C LEU A 70 10.43 -4.16 9.59
N ARG A 71 10.30 -3.46 10.72
CA ARG A 71 11.43 -2.83 11.44
C ARG A 71 12.08 -3.75 12.48
N LYS A 72 11.66 -5.02 12.56
CA LYS A 72 12.30 -5.98 13.48
C LYS A 72 13.72 -6.30 13.04
N LYS A 73 14.62 -6.53 14.01
CA LYS A 73 16.03 -6.86 13.76
C LYS A 73 16.21 -8.08 12.87
N ASP A 74 15.38 -9.11 13.05
CA ASP A 74 15.44 -10.34 12.24
C ASP A 74 15.08 -10.13 10.75
N LEU A 75 14.72 -8.90 10.37
CA LEU A 75 14.41 -8.47 9.00
C LEU A 75 15.31 -7.30 8.58
N GLU A 76 16.45 -7.06 9.24
CA GLU A 76 17.36 -5.96 8.90
C GLU A 76 18.06 -6.14 7.54
N ASP A 77 18.19 -7.38 7.07
CA ASP A 77 18.70 -7.71 5.74
C ASP A 77 17.64 -7.56 4.63
N LEU A 78 16.37 -7.34 5.02
CA LEU A 78 15.26 -7.19 4.09
C LEU A 78 15.20 -5.78 3.52
N GLU A 79 15.37 -5.68 2.21
CA GLU A 79 15.14 -4.43 1.50
C GLU A 79 13.63 -4.20 1.32
N TRP A 80 13.12 -3.05 1.75
CA TRP A 80 11.70 -2.73 1.57
C TRP A 80 11.45 -1.25 1.28
N SER A 81 10.35 -0.99 0.57
CA SER A 81 9.87 0.37 0.30
C SER A 81 8.36 0.43 0.49
N ARG A 82 7.87 1.52 1.07
CA ARG A 82 6.43 1.74 1.29
C ARG A 82 5.95 2.92 0.44
N PHE A 83 4.89 2.72 -0.33
CA PHE A 83 4.26 3.74 -1.15
C PHE A 83 2.99 4.26 -0.46
N GLU A 84 3.03 5.52 -0.04
CA GLU A 84 1.86 6.29 0.41
C GLU A 84 1.23 7.03 -0.78
N LYS A 85 0.18 6.44 -1.35
CA LYS A 85 -0.45 6.98 -2.56
C LYS A 85 -1.49 8.08 -2.32
N GLY A 86 -2.06 8.19 -1.12
CA GLY A 86 -3.24 9.02 -0.87
C GLY A 86 -4.51 8.44 -1.53
N VAL A 87 -5.37 9.30 -2.10
CA VAL A 87 -6.62 8.90 -2.75
C VAL A 87 -6.40 8.74 -4.26
N PHE A 88 -6.98 7.71 -4.87
CA PHE A 88 -6.86 7.54 -6.32
C PHE A 88 -7.79 8.52 -7.05
N LEU A 89 -7.23 9.28 -8.00
CA LEU A 89 -7.98 10.21 -8.83
C LEU A 89 -9.00 9.48 -9.72
N ASP A 90 -8.69 8.23 -10.10
CA ASP A 90 -9.54 7.32 -10.85
C ASP A 90 -10.95 7.15 -10.27
N TYR A 91 -11.10 7.29 -8.94
CA TYR A 91 -12.41 7.20 -8.30
C TYR A 91 -13.39 8.27 -8.79
N TYR A 92 -12.85 9.38 -9.28
CA TYR A 92 -13.60 10.55 -9.74
C TYR A 92 -13.60 10.67 -11.28
N GLY A 93 -12.54 10.25 -11.98
CA GLY A 93 -12.28 10.52 -13.40
C GLY A 93 -12.88 9.58 -14.46
N LEU A 94 -13.94 8.82 -14.14
CA LEU A 94 -14.39 7.66 -14.95
C LEU A 94 -14.86 7.96 -16.40
N ILE A 95 -15.00 9.21 -16.82
CA ILE A 95 -15.49 9.54 -18.17
C ILE A 95 -14.36 9.74 -19.18
N THR A 96 -13.13 10.04 -18.74
CA THR A 96 -12.04 10.46 -19.66
C THR A 96 -10.72 9.72 -19.48
N VAL A 97 -10.51 8.99 -18.37
CA VAL A 97 -9.25 8.29 -18.12
C VAL A 97 -9.43 6.77 -18.01
N LYS A 98 -8.47 6.03 -18.57
CA LYS A 98 -8.43 4.57 -18.48
C LYS A 98 -8.26 4.16 -17.01
N THR A 99 -9.14 3.30 -16.49
CA THR A 99 -9.00 2.78 -15.13
C THR A 99 -9.56 1.38 -14.99
N TYR A 100 -9.01 0.63 -14.04
CA TYR A 100 -9.49 -0.70 -13.63
C TYR A 100 -10.15 -0.66 -12.24
N LEU A 101 -10.26 0.53 -11.62
CA LEU A 101 -10.87 0.71 -10.32
C LEU A 101 -12.39 0.89 -10.44
N LYS A 102 -13.12 0.37 -9.46
CA LYS A 102 -14.54 0.68 -9.29
C LYS A 102 -14.69 2.11 -8.80
N ARG A 103 -15.78 2.77 -9.20
CA ARG A 103 -16.16 4.10 -8.67
C ARG A 103 -16.28 4.05 -7.16
N VAL A 104 -15.73 5.06 -6.50
CA VAL A 104 -15.91 5.28 -5.06
C VAL A 104 -16.24 6.77 -4.88
N ALA A 105 -17.42 7.06 -4.34
CA ALA A 105 -17.85 8.42 -4.03
C ALA A 105 -17.44 8.78 -2.59
N TRP A 106 -16.13 8.91 -2.35
CA TRP A 106 -15.66 9.37 -1.04
C TRP A 106 -15.59 10.89 -1.04
N ALA A 107 -16.46 11.50 -0.24
CA ALA A 107 -16.69 12.94 -0.08
C ALA A 107 -17.16 13.69 -1.35
N ILE A 108 -16.78 13.25 -2.54
CA ILE A 108 -17.09 13.88 -3.82
C ILE A 108 -17.75 12.85 -4.75
N ASP A 109 -18.93 13.17 -5.25
CA ASP A 109 -19.64 12.42 -6.29
C ASP A 109 -19.83 13.28 -7.53
N ILE A 110 -18.89 13.13 -8.48
CA ILE A 110 -18.93 13.84 -9.76
C ILE A 110 -20.15 13.46 -10.59
N LYS A 111 -20.70 12.23 -10.45
CA LYS A 111 -21.84 11.80 -11.27
C LYS A 111 -23.10 12.58 -10.94
N HIS A 112 -23.31 12.84 -9.67
CA HIS A 112 -24.52 13.49 -9.15
C HIS A 112 -24.27 14.95 -8.77
N SER A 113 -23.08 15.49 -9.06
CA SER A 113 -22.68 16.86 -8.69
C SER A 113 -22.83 17.15 -7.19
N MET A 114 -22.48 16.18 -6.35
CA MET A 114 -22.58 16.29 -4.90
C MET A 114 -21.19 16.29 -4.27
N ALA A 115 -21.01 17.09 -3.22
CA ALA A 115 -19.83 17.07 -2.39
C ALA A 115 -20.21 17.27 -0.92
N SER A 116 -19.44 16.63 -0.04
CA SER A 116 -19.47 16.84 1.41
C SER A 116 -18.06 17.20 1.86
N PHE A 117 -17.93 18.14 2.79
CA PHE A 117 -16.65 18.54 3.35
C PHE A 117 -16.40 17.77 4.66
N PRO A 118 -15.46 16.81 4.69
CA PRO A 118 -15.09 16.16 5.93
C PRO A 118 -14.24 17.12 6.79
N GLY A 119 -14.60 17.31 8.06
CA GLY A 119 -13.86 18.20 8.95
C GLY A 119 -14.06 19.67 8.60
N THR A 120 -12.97 20.43 8.49
CA THR A 120 -13.03 21.86 8.09
C THR A 120 -13.08 22.03 6.58
N GLY A 121 -12.49 21.08 5.84
CA GLY A 121 -12.39 21.13 4.38
C GLY A 121 -11.16 21.89 3.88
N ASP A 122 -10.34 22.46 4.77
CA ASP A 122 -9.10 23.17 4.44
C ASP A 122 -7.88 22.22 4.43
N GLU A 123 -8.05 20.98 4.87
CA GLU A 123 -6.98 20.00 4.95
C GLU A 123 -6.52 19.54 3.56
N LEU A 124 -5.19 19.51 3.36
CA LEU A 124 -4.61 19.10 2.09
C LEU A 124 -4.82 17.61 1.80
N MET A 125 -5.19 17.34 0.54
CA MET A 125 -5.43 16.00 0.05
C MET A 125 -4.50 15.66 -1.12
N LYS A 126 -3.87 14.48 -1.05
CA LYS A 126 -3.03 13.96 -2.14
C LYS A 126 -3.87 13.03 -3.03
N PHE A 127 -3.99 13.42 -4.30
CA PHE A 127 -4.60 12.60 -5.34
C PHE A 127 -3.53 12.08 -6.29
N GLN A 128 -3.58 10.80 -6.63
CA GLN A 128 -2.67 10.20 -7.61
C GLN A 128 -3.44 9.34 -8.61
N TYR A 129 -2.99 9.32 -9.85
CA TYR A 129 -3.54 8.44 -10.88
C TYR A 129 -2.96 7.03 -10.74
N THR A 130 -3.80 6.00 -10.82
CA THR A 130 -3.42 4.61 -10.52
C THR A 130 -2.31 4.10 -11.43
N LEU A 131 -2.36 4.39 -12.74
CA LEU A 131 -1.29 3.97 -13.66
C LEU A 131 0.02 4.69 -13.39
N TYR A 132 -0.03 5.94 -12.93
CA TYR A 132 1.18 6.65 -12.52
C TYR A 132 1.82 6.00 -11.29
N VAL A 133 1.02 5.58 -10.31
CA VAL A 133 1.52 4.79 -9.16
C VAL A 133 2.15 3.48 -9.63
N THR A 134 1.53 2.78 -10.58
CA THR A 134 2.13 1.57 -11.17
C THR A 134 3.48 1.86 -11.81
N MET A 135 3.61 2.96 -12.56
CA MET A 135 4.89 3.37 -13.16
C MET A 135 5.96 3.64 -12.09
N LEU A 136 5.63 4.34 -11.00
CA LEU A 136 6.56 4.58 -9.90
C LEU A 136 6.98 3.28 -9.19
N VAL A 137 6.03 2.36 -8.98
CA VAL A 137 6.33 1.05 -8.38
C VAL A 137 7.26 0.24 -9.27
N VAL A 138 7.04 0.23 -10.59
CA VAL A 138 7.93 -0.44 -11.54
C VAL A 138 9.32 0.22 -11.57
N ALA A 139 9.38 1.55 -11.58
CA ALA A 139 10.65 2.29 -11.56
C ALA A 139 11.45 1.99 -10.27
N ALA A 140 10.78 1.82 -9.14
CA ALA A 140 11.43 1.46 -7.88
C ALA A 140 12.02 0.05 -7.87
N LEU A 141 11.70 -0.81 -8.84
CA LEU A 141 12.38 -2.10 -9.00
C LEU A 141 13.80 -1.96 -9.56
N GLY A 142 14.09 -0.86 -10.27
CA GLY A 142 15.33 -0.66 -11.02
C GLY A 142 16.61 -0.51 -10.19
N PRO A 143 16.62 0.23 -9.05
CA PRO A 143 17.84 0.42 -8.28
C PRO A 143 18.48 -0.91 -7.82
N PRO A 144 19.82 -1.02 -7.86
CA PRO A 144 20.53 -2.25 -7.49
C PRO A 144 20.46 -2.54 -5.99
N LYS A 145 20.12 -1.54 -5.17
CA LYS A 145 19.90 -1.64 -3.73
C LYS A 145 18.80 -0.66 -3.33
N TRP A 146 17.86 -1.09 -2.48
CA TRP A 146 16.90 -0.17 -1.86
C TRP A 146 17.47 0.36 -0.53
N LYS A 147 17.17 1.62 -0.24
CA LYS A 147 17.53 2.30 1.02
C LYS A 147 16.26 2.68 1.74
#